data_AF-M0IVW6-F1
#
_entry.id   AF-M0IVW6-F1
#
_cell.length_a   1.000
_cell.length_b   1.000
_cell.length_c   1.000
_cell.angle_alpha   90.00
_cell.angle_beta   90.00
_cell.angle_gamma   90.00
#
_symmetry.space_group_name_H-M   'P 1'
#
loop_
_entity.id
_entity.type
_entity.pdbx_description
1 polymer ?
#
loop_
_entity_poly.entity_id
_entity_poly.type
_entity_poly.pdbx_seq_one_letter_code
_entity_poly.pdbx_strand_id
1 'polypeptide(L)' 'MADEISLFDRRMRGPAGIAIAAGVVLGLLTGYTVGAGTPDGPSWTLVVPFALLASVFLYLGAYRNLSKRVEDA' A
#
# COMPACT_ATOMS: atom_id res chain seq x y z
N MET A 1 26.10 -15.21 -5.09
CA MET A 1 24.74 -15.57 -4.64
C MET A 1 23.99 -14.25 -4.58
N ALA A 2 22.98 -14.05 -5.42
CA ALA A 2 22.15 -12.85 -5.32
C ALA A 2 21.44 -12.92 -3.95
N ASP A 3 21.61 -11.90 -3.11
CA ASP A 3 20.88 -11.81 -1.84
C ASP A 3 19.39 -11.62 -2.18
N GLU A 4 18.62 -12.72 -2.19
CA GLU A 4 17.16 -12.64 -2.28
C GLU A 4 16.63 -11.90 -1.06
N ILE A 5 16.22 -10.65 -1.25
CA ILE A 5 15.52 -9.88 -0.23
C ILE A 5 14.22 -10.62 0.13
N SER A 6 14.10 -11.03 1.38
CA SER A 6 12.84 -11.56 1.91
C SER A 6 11.79 -10.46 2.03
N LEU A 7 10.52 -10.83 1.79
CA LEU A 7 9.37 -9.96 2.07
C LEU A 7 9.28 -9.51 3.54
N PHE A 8 9.98 -10.17 4.46
CA PHE A 8 9.98 -9.82 5.89
C PHE A 8 11.30 -9.20 6.36
N ASP A 9 12.19 -8.85 5.43
CA ASP A 9 13.48 -8.27 5.77
C ASP A 9 13.32 -6.90 6.46
N ARG A 10 14.28 -6.53 7.32
CA ARG A 10 14.29 -5.25 8.05
C ARG A 10 14.26 -4.06 7.09
N ARG A 11 14.82 -4.20 5.89
CA ARG A 11 14.79 -3.20 4.81
C ARG A 11 13.37 -2.92 4.29
N MET A 12 12.43 -3.87 4.43
CA MET A 12 11.03 -3.69 4.05
C MET A 12 10.19 -2.91 5.08
N ARG A 13 10.69 -2.67 6.31
CA ARG A 13 9.90 -1.98 7.36
C ARG A 13 9.52 -0.54 7.00
N GLY A 14 10.43 0.20 6.37
CA GLY A 14 10.15 1.55 5.87
C GLY A 14 9.11 1.54 4.75
N PRO A 15 9.34 0.78 3.66
CA PRO A 15 8.36 0.57 2.61
C PRO A 15 6.98 0.11 3.08
N ALA A 16 6.93 -0.82 4.05
CA ALA A 16 5.69 -1.31 4.64
C ALA A 16 4.89 -0.17 5.29
N GLY A 17 5.54 0.66 6.10
CA GLY A 17 4.90 1.81 6.75
C GLY A 17 4.33 2.81 5.73
N ILE A 18 5.10 3.13 4.69
CA ILE A 18 4.67 4.05 3.62
C ILE A 18 3.50 3.45 2.84
N ALA A 19 3.57 2.16 2.49
CA ALA A 19 2.52 1.48 1.76
C ALA A 19 1.19 1.45 2.53
N ILE A 20 1.24 1.19 3.85
CA ILE A 20 0.06 1.22 4.72
C ILE A 20 -0.52 2.64 4.78
N ALA A 21 0.32 3.65 5.07
CA ALA A 21 -0.14 5.03 5.17
C ALA A 21 -0.78 5.53 3.86
N ALA A 22 -0.11 5.29 2.73
CA ALA A 22 -0.62 5.64 1.41
C ALA A 22 -1.89 4.85 1.05
N GLY A 23 -1.95 3.56 1.38
CA GLY A 23 -3.14 2.75 1.17
C GLY A 23 -4.35 3.28 1.94
N VAL A 24 -4.19 3.62 3.23
CA VAL A 24 -5.25 4.24 4.04
C VAL A 24 -5.75 5.56 3.42
N VAL A 25 -4.84 6.42 2.98
CA VAL A 25 -5.21 7.68 2.32
C VAL A 25 -6.00 7.42 1.04
N LEU A 26 -5.57 6.47 0.21
CA LEU A 26 -6.27 6.10 -1.03
C LEU A 26 -7.65 5.51 -0.74
N GLY A 27 -7.78 4.62 0.25
CA GLY A 27 -9.08 4.07 0.64
C GLY A 27 -10.04 5.14 1.14
N LEU A 28 -9.56 6.07 1.97
CA LEU A 28 -10.36 7.21 2.43
C LEU A 28 -10.82 8.06 1.25
N LEU A 29 -9.91 8.41 0.34
CA LEU A 29 -10.26 9.15 -0.88
C LEU A 29 -11.33 8.43 -1.68
N THR A 30 -11.24 7.11 -1.87
CA THR A 30 -12.28 6.33 -2.54
C THR A 30 -13.63 6.39 -1.82
N GLY A 31 -13.65 6.23 -0.50
CA GLY A 31 -14.87 6.30 0.28
C GLY A 31 -15.54 7.67 0.24
N TYR A 32 -14.74 8.74 0.27
CA TYR A 32 -15.22 10.11 0.19
C TYR A 32 -15.68 10.51 -1.22
N THR A 33 -15.00 10.07 -2.27
CA THR A 33 -15.41 10.37 -3.65
C THR A 33 -16.71 9.67 -4.02
N VAL A 34 -16.90 8.42 -3.57
CA VAL A 34 -18.13 7.67 -3.83
C VAL A 34 -19.27 8.14 -2.92
N GLY A 35 -18.99 8.50 -1.67
CA GLY A 35 -19.97 9.08 -0.74
C GLY A 35 -20.22 10.59 -0.93
N ALA A 36 -19.60 11.23 -1.92
CA ALA A 36 -19.75 12.66 -2.16
C ALA A 36 -21.21 12.96 -2.56
N GLY A 37 -21.94 13.64 -1.68
CA GLY A 37 -23.35 13.98 -1.86
C GLY A 37 -24.33 13.10 -1.07
N THR A 38 -23.86 12.08 -0.33
CA THR A 38 -24.69 11.35 0.63
C THR A 38 -24.51 11.91 2.05
N PRO A 39 -25.60 12.10 2.84
CA PRO A 39 -25.52 12.62 4.20
C PRO A 39 -24.79 11.67 5.19
N ASP A 40 -24.56 10.43 4.79
CA ASP A 40 -24.06 9.35 5.67
C ASP A 40 -22.52 9.33 5.81
N GLY A 41 -21.80 10.24 5.14
CA GLY A 41 -20.33 10.30 5.18
C GLY A 41 -19.65 9.27 4.27
N PRO A 42 -18.34 8.97 4.49
CA PRO A 42 -17.60 8.08 3.62
C PRO A 42 -18.09 6.63 3.73
N SER A 43 -18.22 5.96 2.58
CA SER A 43 -18.62 4.55 2.54
C SER A 43 -17.50 3.63 3.05
N TRP A 44 -17.53 3.30 4.34
CA TRP A 44 -16.52 2.45 4.99
C TRP A 44 -16.39 1.05 4.37
N THR A 45 -17.48 0.53 3.79
CA THR A 45 -17.51 -0.70 2.99
C THR A 45 -16.62 -0.62 1.75
N LEU A 46 -16.33 0.58 1.26
CA LEU A 46 -15.37 0.81 0.17
C LEU A 46 -13.99 1.22 0.69
N VAL A 47 -13.94 2.05 1.73
CA VAL A 47 -12.68 2.53 2.32
C VAL A 47 -11.76 1.38 2.70
N VAL A 48 -12.26 0.42 3.49
CA VAL A 48 -11.45 -0.66 4.06
C VAL A 48 -10.86 -1.58 2.99
N PRO A 49 -11.65 -2.17 2.05
CA PRO A 49 -11.08 -3.06 1.04
C PRO A 49 -10.14 -2.32 0.07
N PHE A 50 -10.43 -1.07 -0.31
CA PHE A 50 -9.52 -0.31 -1.17
C PHE A 50 -8.23 0.07 -0.45
N ALA A 51 -8.30 0.44 0.83
CA ALA A 51 -7.11 0.73 1.61
C ALA A 51 -6.18 -0.50 1.71
N LEU A 52 -6.76 -1.68 1.96
CA LEU A 52 -6.01 -2.94 1.99
C LEU A 52 -5.40 -3.27 0.63
N LEU A 53 -6.20 -3.20 -0.43
CA LEU A 53 -5.75 -3.51 -1.78
C LEU A 53 -4.61 -2.57 -2.21
N ALA A 54 -4.77 -1.26 -2.00
CA ALA A 54 -3.74 -0.26 -2.31
C ALA A 54 -2.47 -0.50 -1.49
N SER A 55 -2.59 -0.80 -0.20
CA SER A 55 -1.44 -1.11 0.66
C SER A 55 -0.64 -2.30 0.12
N VAL A 56 -1.33 -3.39 -0.26
CA VAL A 56 -0.67 -4.58 -0.81
C VAL A 56 0.03 -4.28 -2.13
N PHE A 57 -0.64 -3.54 -3.04
CA PHE A 57 -0.06 -3.16 -4.32
C PHE A 57 1.20 -2.31 -4.18
N LEU A 58 1.15 -1.30 -3.31
CA LEU A 58 2.30 -0.42 -3.04
C LEU A 58 3.44 -1.19 -2.37
N TYR A 59 3.12 -2.10 -1.46
CA TYR A 59 4.09 -2.94 -0.81
C TYR A 59 4.81 -3.86 -1.80
N LEU A 60 4.06 -4.53 -2.69
CA LEU A 60 4.64 -5.38 -3.74
C LEU A 60 5.48 -4.56 -4.73
N GLY A 61 5.03 -3.36 -5.08
CA GLY A 61 5.79 -2.44 -5.93
C GLY A 61 7.12 -2.05 -5.31
N ALA A 62 7.11 -1.70 -4.02
CA ALA A 62 8.32 -1.39 -3.28
C ALA A 62 9.24 -2.61 -3.13
N TYR A 63 8.67 -3.80 -2.90
CA TYR A 63 9.40 -5.06 -2.91
C TYR A 63 10.16 -5.27 -4.21
N ARG A 64 9.44 -5.23 -5.34
CA ARG A 64 10.03 -5.40 -6.68
C ARG A 64 11.13 -4.38 -6.97
N ASN A 65 10.94 -3.13 -6.56
CA ASN A 65 11.94 -2.07 -6.78
C ASN A 65 13.22 -2.30 -5.95
N LEU A 66 13.08 -2.75 -4.70
CA LEU A 66 14.22 -3.06 -3.84
C LEU A 66 14.95 -4.32 -4.28
N SER A 67 14.23 -5.37 -4.70
CA SER A 67 14.83 -6.59 -5.24
C SER A 67 15.70 -6.28 -6.46
N LYS A 68 15.20 -5.47 -7.41
CA LYS A 68 15.98 -5.03 -8.58
C LYS A 68 17.25 -4.28 -8.20
N ARG A 69 17.14 -3.34 -7.25
CA ARG A 69 18.29 -2.57 -6.76
C ARG A 69 19.38 -3.43 -6.11
N VAL A 70 19.03 -4.59 -5.57
CA VAL A 70 20.01 -5.54 -4.99
C VAL A 70 20.59 -6.45 -6.06
N GLU A 71 19.83 -6.81 -7.07
CA GLU A 71 20.33 -7.56 -8.23
C GLU A 71 21.33 -6.74 -9.07
N ASP A 72 21.10 -5.43 -9.19
CA ASP A 72 21.94 -4.49 -9.95
C ASP A 72 23.21 -4.01 -9.21
N ALA A 73 23.38 -4.34 -7.93
CA ALA A 73 24.45 -3.85 -7.05
C ALA A 73 25.57 -4.88 -6.83
#